data_AF-A0A258TCG0-F1
#
_entry.id   AF-A0A258TCG0-F1
#
_cell.length_a   1.000
_cell.length_b   1.000
_cell.length_c   1.000
_cell.angle_alpha   90.00
_cell.angle_beta   90.00
_cell.angle_gamma   90.00
#
_symmetry.space_group_name_H-M   'P 1'
#
loop_
_entity.id
_entity.type
_entity.pdbx_description
1 polymer ?
#
loop_
_entity_poly.entity_id
_entity_poly.type
_entity_poly.pdbx_seq_one_letter_code
_entity_poly.pdbx_strand_id
1 'polypeptide(L)'
;MTMSQTIDEFEPDRLELDLENPRFGLTDADGEPEALRILATRANLRELWDSINQRGFERYEPLVAFLRPDGKYVVVEGNRRLAAVKTMLDPTLLDGIRITPPPLDPAIKDSVKTLPVIVVAKREDADDYIGFKHINGPATWGALAKAKFGVKLFATTQIEPGTSDTRIQTLSKRLGDSRQLILRSLVAYKIFEQAKAAGMLDEDMVSDNSLDFSHLYTIIQSPAARAYLGLTEAPLNEALIKDDPIPADHLDQLGHLMGWLFGSDGGAPVIKSQGTDRPKLAKILASRQATETLEQTRDFDRAADEAGFKTDSWLNSVIQLATLAKNVSNGVAELPADMHPDNVERAQERLTSAQRSVVAAQSQLKSLFP
;
A
#
# COMPACT_ATOMS: atom_id res chain seq x y z
N MET A 1 -15.39 -31.78 -2.44
CA MET A 1 -15.46 -32.17 -3.86
C MET A 1 -14.42 -31.35 -4.60
N THR A 2 -13.34 -31.97 -5.03
CA THR A 2 -12.36 -31.33 -5.92
C THR A 2 -13.05 -31.14 -7.27
N MET A 3 -13.46 -29.91 -7.58
CA MET A 3 -13.93 -29.54 -8.92
C MET A 3 -12.76 -29.81 -9.87
N SER A 4 -12.83 -30.89 -10.65
CA SER A 4 -11.93 -31.07 -11.79
C SER A 4 -12.27 -29.99 -12.80
N GLN A 5 -11.64 -28.83 -12.68
CA GLN A 5 -11.79 -27.76 -13.65
C GLN A 5 -11.03 -28.16 -14.92
N THR A 6 -11.75 -28.39 -16.00
CA THR A 6 -11.17 -28.59 -17.33
C THR A 6 -10.54 -27.28 -17.81
N ILE A 7 -9.39 -27.40 -18.48
CA ILE A 7 -8.75 -26.29 -19.18
C ILE A 7 -9.19 -26.38 -20.64
N ASP A 8 -9.90 -25.36 -21.10
CA ASP A 8 -10.40 -25.24 -22.47
C ASP A 8 -9.58 -24.20 -23.25
N GLU A 9 -9.61 -24.28 -24.57
CA GLU A 9 -8.88 -23.37 -25.47
C GLU A 9 -9.82 -22.35 -26.11
N PHE A 10 -9.51 -21.06 -25.97
CA PHE A 10 -10.30 -19.98 -26.57
C PHE A 10 -9.44 -19.03 -27.39
N GLU A 11 -9.98 -18.60 -28.54
CA GLU A 11 -9.41 -17.48 -29.30
C GLU A 11 -9.50 -16.18 -28.48
N PRO A 12 -8.48 -15.29 -28.53
CA PRO A 12 -8.48 -14.03 -27.80
C PRO A 12 -9.72 -13.14 -28.01
N ASP A 13 -10.36 -13.19 -29.18
CA ASP A 13 -11.56 -12.40 -29.51
C ASP A 13 -12.84 -12.86 -28.78
N ARG A 14 -12.82 -14.09 -28.23
CA ARG A 14 -13.91 -14.61 -27.39
C ARG A 14 -13.77 -14.23 -25.92
N LEU A 15 -12.60 -13.71 -25.55
CA LEU A 15 -12.24 -13.32 -24.19
C LEU A 15 -12.35 -11.80 -24.05
N GLU A 16 -12.85 -11.34 -22.91
CA GLU A 16 -12.90 -9.92 -22.55
C GLU A 16 -12.16 -9.68 -21.24
N LEU A 17 -11.58 -8.48 -21.12
CA LEU A 17 -11.02 -8.03 -19.85
C LEU A 17 -12.12 -7.87 -18.79
N ASP A 18 -11.76 -8.15 -17.55
CA ASP A 18 -12.58 -7.82 -16.39
C ASP A 18 -12.46 -6.33 -16.10
N LEU A 19 -13.54 -5.58 -16.37
CA LEU A 19 -13.59 -4.13 -16.17
C LEU A 19 -13.54 -3.72 -14.69
N GLU A 20 -13.79 -4.66 -13.77
CA GLU A 20 -13.72 -4.44 -12.32
C GLU A 20 -12.40 -4.97 -11.73
N ASN A 21 -11.33 -5.08 -12.55
CA ASN A 21 -10.08 -5.66 -12.08
C ASN A 21 -9.47 -4.81 -10.93
N PRO A 22 -9.04 -5.42 -9.81
CA PRO A 22 -8.44 -4.66 -8.70
C PRO A 22 -7.19 -3.85 -9.08
N ARG A 23 -6.53 -4.18 -10.19
CA ARG A 23 -5.37 -3.42 -10.71
C ARG A 23 -5.73 -2.02 -11.22
N PHE A 24 -7.00 -1.72 -11.43
CA PHE A 24 -7.45 -0.41 -11.90
C PHE A 24 -7.49 0.64 -10.78
N GLY A 25 -7.26 0.23 -9.52
CA GLY A 25 -7.30 1.13 -8.38
C GLY A 25 -8.74 1.43 -7.99
N LEU A 26 -9.09 2.71 -7.83
CA LEU A 26 -10.38 3.14 -7.29
C LEU A 26 -11.54 3.11 -8.27
N THR A 27 -11.28 3.12 -9.57
CA THR A 27 -12.32 3.01 -10.60
C THR A 27 -12.32 1.61 -11.18
N ASP A 28 -13.44 1.29 -11.80
CA ASP A 28 -13.51 0.26 -12.82
C ASP A 28 -13.23 0.92 -14.17
N ALA A 29 -12.86 0.15 -15.17
CA ALA A 29 -12.68 0.71 -16.50
C ALA A 29 -14.04 0.93 -17.17
N ASP A 30 -14.25 2.08 -17.81
CA ASP A 30 -15.48 2.42 -18.56
C ASP A 30 -15.62 1.61 -19.86
N GLY A 31 -14.63 0.77 -20.17
CA GLY A 31 -14.66 -0.17 -21.27
C GLY A 31 -13.32 -0.85 -21.53
N GLU A 32 -13.32 -1.81 -22.45
CA GLU A 32 -12.12 -2.58 -22.79
C GLU A 32 -10.95 -1.72 -23.32
N PRO A 33 -11.17 -0.67 -24.15
CA PRO A 33 -10.09 0.23 -24.54
C PRO A 33 -9.40 0.88 -23.34
N GLU A 34 -10.16 1.41 -22.38
CA GLU A 34 -9.59 2.02 -21.18
C GLU A 34 -8.86 0.98 -20.32
N ALA A 35 -9.45 -0.21 -20.11
CA ALA A 35 -8.82 -1.30 -19.39
C ALA A 35 -7.44 -1.66 -20.00
N LEU A 36 -7.34 -1.74 -21.33
CA LEU A 36 -6.08 -1.97 -22.03
C LEU A 36 -5.07 -0.85 -21.79
N ARG A 37 -5.50 0.42 -21.86
CA ARG A 37 -4.63 1.57 -21.58
C ARG A 37 -4.08 1.54 -20.16
N ILE A 38 -4.94 1.29 -19.18
CA ILE A 38 -4.58 1.19 -17.76
C ILE A 38 -3.59 0.04 -17.55
N LEU A 39 -3.84 -1.15 -18.11
CA LEU A 39 -2.94 -2.29 -17.98
C LEU A 39 -1.59 -2.04 -18.65
N ALA A 40 -1.56 -1.49 -19.87
CA ALA A 40 -0.34 -1.20 -20.61
C ALA A 40 0.58 -0.22 -19.89
N THR A 41 0.00 0.82 -19.27
CA THR A 41 0.75 1.88 -18.61
C THR A 41 1.11 1.55 -17.17
N ARG A 42 0.21 0.92 -16.41
CA ARG A 42 0.36 0.75 -14.95
C ARG A 42 0.74 -0.66 -14.52
N ALA A 43 0.40 -1.67 -15.32
CA ALA A 43 0.61 -3.08 -14.96
C ALA A 43 1.80 -3.71 -15.68
N ASN A 44 2.77 -2.91 -16.15
CA ASN A 44 4.03 -3.35 -16.77
C ASN A 44 3.82 -4.49 -17.79
N LEU A 45 3.10 -4.22 -18.89
CA LEU A 45 2.91 -5.22 -19.95
C LEU A 45 4.20 -5.50 -20.74
N ARG A 46 5.20 -4.62 -20.67
CA ARG A 46 6.48 -4.79 -21.39
C ARG A 46 7.15 -6.12 -21.04
N GLU A 47 7.21 -6.45 -19.76
CA GLU A 47 7.74 -7.74 -19.30
C GLU A 47 7.01 -8.93 -19.92
N LEU A 48 5.68 -8.84 -20.05
CA LEU A 48 4.87 -9.91 -20.65
C LEU A 48 5.06 -9.98 -22.16
N TRP A 49 5.15 -8.85 -22.86
CA TRP A 49 5.46 -8.83 -24.28
C TRP A 49 6.81 -9.49 -24.57
N ASP A 50 7.83 -9.14 -23.79
CA ASP A 50 9.17 -9.70 -23.94
C ASP A 50 9.19 -11.22 -23.64
N SER A 51 8.50 -11.66 -22.57
CA SER A 51 8.40 -13.08 -22.24
C SER A 51 7.66 -13.88 -23.32
N ILE A 52 6.51 -13.36 -23.81
CA ILE A 52 5.72 -14.02 -24.85
C ILE A 52 6.51 -14.10 -26.16
N ASN A 53 7.24 -13.06 -26.55
CA ASN A 53 8.09 -13.12 -27.75
C ASN A 53 9.24 -14.13 -27.61
N GLN A 54 9.78 -14.32 -26.41
CA GLN A 54 10.88 -15.27 -26.18
C GLN A 54 10.43 -16.73 -26.09
N ARG A 55 9.24 -17.00 -25.52
CA ARG A 55 8.83 -18.36 -25.10
C ARG A 55 7.44 -18.78 -25.57
N GLY A 56 6.68 -17.87 -26.16
CA GLY A 56 5.25 -18.05 -26.40
C GLY A 56 4.42 -17.88 -25.12
N PHE A 57 3.11 -18.11 -25.23
CA PHE A 57 2.22 -18.05 -24.07
C PHE A 57 2.49 -19.20 -23.08
N GLU A 58 2.66 -18.88 -21.79
CA GLU A 58 2.91 -19.87 -20.74
C GLU A 58 1.65 -20.67 -20.38
N ARG A 59 1.51 -21.86 -20.97
CA ARG A 59 0.26 -22.65 -20.89
C ARG A 59 -0.01 -23.32 -19.54
N TYR A 60 1.01 -23.49 -18.69
CA TYR A 60 0.83 -24.06 -17.35
C TYR A 60 0.21 -23.06 -16.36
N GLU A 61 0.11 -21.78 -16.73
CA GLU A 61 -0.74 -20.82 -16.05
C GLU A 61 -1.95 -20.50 -16.93
N PRO A 62 -3.09 -21.20 -16.81
CA PRO A 62 -4.28 -20.82 -17.55
C PRO A 62 -4.81 -19.43 -17.11
N LEU A 63 -5.63 -18.82 -17.96
CA LEU A 63 -6.53 -17.74 -17.57
C LEU A 63 -7.71 -18.32 -16.78
N VAL A 64 -8.40 -17.51 -15.99
CA VAL A 64 -9.66 -17.92 -15.36
C VAL A 64 -10.76 -16.97 -15.81
N ALA A 65 -11.87 -17.51 -16.29
CA ALA A 65 -12.98 -16.73 -16.82
C ALA A 65 -14.34 -17.31 -16.43
N PHE A 66 -15.38 -16.48 -16.45
CA PHE A 66 -16.77 -16.94 -16.40
C PHE A 66 -17.50 -16.56 -17.69
N LEU A 67 -18.49 -17.36 -18.07
CA LEU A 67 -19.31 -17.12 -19.25
C LEU A 67 -20.45 -16.14 -18.92
N ARG A 68 -20.52 -15.02 -19.64
CA ARG A 68 -21.65 -14.09 -19.56
C ARG A 68 -22.84 -14.57 -20.43
N PRO A 69 -24.06 -14.09 -20.14
CA PRO A 69 -25.25 -14.42 -20.94
C PRO A 69 -25.17 -14.05 -22.43
N ASP A 70 -24.32 -13.09 -22.80
CA ASP A 70 -24.07 -12.66 -24.19
C ASP A 70 -23.09 -13.58 -24.95
N GLY A 71 -22.60 -14.65 -24.31
CA GLY A 71 -21.72 -15.64 -24.93
C GLY A 71 -20.22 -15.29 -24.88
N LYS A 72 -19.84 -14.21 -24.20
CA LYS A 72 -18.45 -13.78 -24.01
C LYS A 72 -17.88 -14.29 -22.69
N TYR A 73 -16.58 -14.58 -22.65
CA TYR A 73 -15.88 -15.02 -21.45
C TYR A 73 -15.13 -13.85 -20.82
N VAL A 74 -15.51 -13.47 -19.61
CA VAL A 74 -14.82 -12.39 -18.88
C VAL A 74 -13.70 -12.99 -18.06
N VAL A 75 -12.46 -12.61 -18.38
CA VAL A 75 -11.26 -13.10 -17.70
C VAL A 75 -11.10 -12.38 -16.38
N VAL A 76 -11.30 -13.08 -15.27
CA VAL A 76 -11.17 -12.55 -13.90
C VAL A 76 -9.76 -12.73 -13.34
N GLU A 77 -9.00 -13.71 -13.85
CA GLU A 77 -7.57 -13.87 -13.52
C GLU A 77 -6.72 -14.05 -14.78
N GLY A 78 -5.60 -13.32 -14.82
CA GLY A 78 -4.76 -13.23 -16.01
C GLY A 78 -5.07 -12.05 -16.95
N ASN A 79 -5.77 -11.02 -16.48
CA ASN A 79 -6.07 -9.79 -17.24
C ASN A 79 -4.84 -9.19 -17.95
N ARG A 80 -3.69 -9.10 -17.27
CA ARG A 80 -2.44 -8.61 -17.87
C ARG A 80 -1.98 -9.47 -19.04
N ARG A 81 -2.13 -10.80 -18.94
CA ARG A 81 -1.71 -11.77 -19.96
C ARG A 81 -2.64 -11.70 -21.17
N LEU A 82 -3.95 -11.61 -20.95
CA LEU A 82 -4.90 -11.35 -22.03
C LEU A 82 -4.63 -10.01 -22.72
N ALA A 83 -4.43 -8.94 -21.95
CA ALA A 83 -4.11 -7.62 -22.50
C ALA A 83 -2.81 -7.63 -23.31
N ALA A 84 -1.76 -8.30 -22.83
CA ALA A 84 -0.51 -8.45 -23.57
C ALA A 84 -0.74 -9.16 -24.92
N VAL A 85 -1.47 -10.28 -24.92
CA VAL A 85 -1.79 -11.00 -26.17
C VAL A 85 -2.62 -10.14 -27.13
N LYS A 86 -3.71 -9.52 -26.66
CA LYS A 86 -4.56 -8.65 -27.50
C LYS A 86 -3.78 -7.51 -28.13
N THR A 87 -2.96 -6.81 -27.34
CA THR A 87 -2.16 -5.67 -27.83
C THR A 87 -1.04 -6.10 -28.78
N MET A 88 -0.45 -7.28 -28.61
CA MET A 88 0.54 -7.80 -29.57
C MET A 88 -0.10 -8.25 -30.89
N LEU A 89 -1.33 -8.78 -30.85
CA LEU A 89 -2.09 -9.18 -32.05
C LEU A 89 -2.61 -7.97 -32.82
N ASP A 90 -3.06 -6.94 -32.10
CA ASP A 90 -3.50 -5.67 -32.66
C ASP A 90 -2.87 -4.49 -31.89
N PRO A 91 -1.71 -3.99 -32.35
CA PRO A 91 -1.05 -2.84 -31.75
C PRO A 91 -1.87 -1.54 -31.79
N THR A 92 -2.85 -1.44 -32.69
CA THR A 92 -3.68 -0.23 -32.84
C THR A 92 -4.60 -0.01 -31.63
N LEU A 93 -4.82 -1.05 -30.81
CA LEU A 93 -5.55 -0.96 -29.55
C LEU A 93 -4.89 -0.02 -28.53
N LEU A 94 -3.61 0.33 -28.72
CA LEU A 94 -2.87 1.28 -27.88
C LEU A 94 -2.60 2.62 -28.58
N ASP A 95 -3.26 2.89 -29.70
CA ASP A 95 -3.15 4.19 -30.39
C ASP A 95 -3.47 5.34 -29.43
N GLY A 96 -2.63 6.38 -29.49
CA GLY A 96 -2.71 7.54 -28.59
C GLY A 96 -1.94 7.39 -27.27
N ILE A 97 -1.27 6.27 -27.01
CA ILE A 97 -0.37 6.10 -25.86
C ILE A 97 1.08 5.98 -26.33
N ARG A 98 2.02 6.49 -25.52
CA ARG A 98 3.48 6.43 -25.81
C ARG A 98 4.08 5.01 -25.78
N ILE A 99 3.32 4.00 -25.35
CA ILE A 99 3.81 2.64 -25.16
C ILE A 99 3.24 1.77 -26.28
N THR A 100 4.13 1.11 -27.03
CA THR A 100 3.77 0.18 -28.09
C THR A 100 4.37 -1.20 -27.81
N PRO A 101 3.67 -2.29 -28.18
CA PRO A 101 4.22 -3.62 -28.08
C PRO A 101 5.32 -3.83 -29.13
N PRO A 102 6.34 -4.66 -28.85
CA PRO A 102 7.25 -5.12 -29.89
C PRO A 102 6.48 -5.94 -30.95
N PRO A 103 6.95 -5.99 -32.20
CA PRO A 103 6.36 -6.87 -33.21
C PRO A 103 6.30 -8.32 -32.70
N LEU A 104 5.17 -8.98 -32.96
CA LEU A 104 4.98 -10.39 -32.62
C LEU A 104 5.93 -11.24 -33.48
N ASP A 105 6.76 -12.07 -32.85
CA ASP A 105 7.64 -12.98 -33.59
C ASP A 105 6.79 -14.03 -34.35
N PRO A 106 6.95 -14.15 -35.69
CA PRO A 106 6.23 -15.15 -36.47
C PRO A 106 6.34 -16.58 -35.94
N ALA A 107 7.46 -16.94 -35.29
CA ALA A 107 7.70 -18.26 -34.72
C ALA A 107 6.78 -18.57 -33.53
N ILE A 108 6.29 -17.56 -32.81
CA ILE A 108 5.43 -17.75 -31.63
C ILE A 108 3.96 -17.42 -31.91
N LYS A 109 3.61 -16.99 -33.12
CA LYS A 109 2.24 -16.60 -33.50
C LYS A 109 1.22 -17.70 -33.21
N ASP A 110 1.59 -18.96 -33.41
CA ASP A 110 0.71 -20.10 -33.12
C ASP A 110 0.43 -20.27 -31.62
N SER A 111 1.35 -19.85 -30.75
CA SER A 111 1.20 -19.99 -29.29
C SER A 111 0.14 -19.06 -28.70
N VAL A 112 -0.22 -17.99 -29.41
CA VAL A 112 -1.20 -16.98 -28.98
C VAL A 112 -2.52 -17.04 -29.74
N LYS A 113 -2.66 -17.98 -30.70
CA LYS A 113 -3.91 -18.20 -31.45
C LYS A 113 -5.06 -18.61 -30.55
N THR A 114 -4.79 -19.48 -29.58
CA THR A 114 -5.72 -19.86 -28.52
C THR A 114 -5.01 -19.80 -27.19
N LEU A 115 -5.77 -19.46 -26.15
CA LEU A 115 -5.30 -19.34 -24.78
C LEU A 115 -5.98 -20.41 -23.92
N PRO A 116 -5.24 -21.06 -23.00
CA PRO A 116 -5.83 -21.99 -22.03
C PRO A 116 -6.62 -21.22 -20.98
N VAL A 117 -7.87 -21.62 -20.76
CA VAL A 117 -8.80 -20.97 -19.84
C VAL A 117 -9.50 -22.00 -18.98
N ILE A 118 -9.50 -21.74 -17.68
CA ILE A 118 -10.37 -22.40 -16.72
C ILE A 118 -11.69 -21.64 -16.69
N VAL A 119 -12.79 -22.32 -17.02
CA VAL A 119 -14.13 -21.74 -16.95
C VAL A 119 -14.77 -22.02 -15.60
N VAL A 120 -15.12 -20.96 -14.88
CA VAL A 120 -15.89 -21.03 -13.64
C VAL A 120 -17.35 -20.64 -13.91
N ALA A 121 -18.28 -21.10 -13.07
CA ALA A 121 -19.70 -20.86 -13.29
C ALA A 121 -20.08 -19.38 -13.06
N LYS A 122 -19.44 -18.75 -12.09
CA LYS A 122 -19.62 -17.32 -11.76
C LYS A 122 -18.32 -16.73 -11.23
N ARG A 123 -18.23 -15.40 -11.22
CA ARG A 123 -17.04 -14.66 -10.79
C ARG A 123 -16.54 -15.09 -9.41
N GLU A 124 -17.46 -15.25 -8.45
CA GLU A 124 -17.13 -15.52 -7.04
C GLU A 124 -16.43 -16.87 -6.85
N ASP A 125 -16.61 -17.81 -7.78
CA ASP A 125 -15.96 -19.12 -7.73
C ASP A 125 -14.44 -19.04 -7.98
N ALA A 126 -13.95 -17.90 -8.51
CA ALA A 126 -12.52 -17.64 -8.71
C ALA A 126 -11.88 -16.87 -7.54
N ASP A 127 -12.67 -16.32 -6.61
CA ASP A 127 -12.20 -15.39 -5.58
C ASP A 127 -11.13 -16.04 -4.66
N ASP A 128 -11.29 -17.32 -4.29
CA ASP A 128 -10.31 -18.07 -3.49
C ASP A 128 -8.95 -18.19 -4.18
N TYR A 129 -8.97 -18.58 -5.46
CA TYR A 129 -7.78 -18.76 -6.27
C TYR A 129 -7.04 -17.42 -6.48
N ILE A 130 -7.80 -16.37 -6.81
CA ILE A 130 -7.28 -15.01 -7.00
C ILE A 130 -6.66 -14.48 -5.71
N GLY A 131 -7.39 -14.61 -4.59
CA GLY A 131 -6.91 -14.19 -3.27
C GLY A 131 -5.60 -14.87 -2.91
N PHE A 132 -5.53 -16.19 -3.02
CA PHE A 132 -4.30 -16.94 -2.77
C PHE A 132 -3.13 -16.46 -3.66
N LYS A 133 -3.35 -16.31 -4.97
CA LYS A 133 -2.28 -15.97 -5.92
C LYS A 133 -1.76 -14.54 -5.77
N HIS A 134 -2.62 -13.56 -5.49
CA HIS A 134 -2.25 -12.15 -5.53
C HIS A 134 -2.10 -11.46 -4.17
N ILE A 135 -2.68 -12.02 -3.11
CA ILE A 135 -2.45 -11.55 -1.74
C ILE A 135 -1.21 -12.24 -1.17
N ASN A 136 -1.08 -13.56 -1.35
CA ASN A 136 0.01 -14.37 -0.77
C ASN A 136 1.08 -14.84 -1.76
N GLY A 137 0.80 -14.84 -3.06
CA GLY A 137 1.72 -15.36 -4.07
C GLY A 137 2.83 -14.37 -4.49
N PRO A 138 3.83 -14.82 -5.27
CA PRO A 138 5.03 -14.05 -5.60
C PRO A 138 4.77 -12.82 -6.48
N ALA A 139 3.73 -12.86 -7.32
CA ALA A 139 3.29 -11.72 -8.14
C ALA A 139 2.17 -10.95 -7.42
N THR A 140 2.55 -10.23 -6.36
CA THR A 140 1.58 -9.56 -5.48
C THR A 140 0.95 -8.32 -6.13
N TRP A 141 -0.34 -8.12 -5.87
CA TRP A 141 -0.97 -6.83 -6.09
C TRP A 141 -0.37 -5.74 -5.18
N GLY A 142 -0.42 -4.49 -5.64
CA GLY A 142 -0.14 -3.33 -4.79
C GLY A 142 -1.13 -3.23 -3.63
N ALA A 143 -0.77 -2.50 -2.57
CA ALA A 143 -1.56 -2.45 -1.33
C ALA A 143 -3.01 -1.97 -1.54
N LEU A 144 -3.23 -1.00 -2.43
CA LEU A 144 -4.56 -0.49 -2.77
C LEU A 144 -5.43 -1.57 -3.44
N ALA A 145 -4.88 -2.28 -4.42
CA ALA A 145 -5.57 -3.36 -5.13
C ALA A 145 -5.92 -4.53 -4.19
N LYS A 146 -5.01 -4.88 -3.27
CA LYS A 146 -5.31 -5.86 -2.21
C LYS A 146 -6.46 -5.40 -1.32
N ALA A 147 -6.49 -4.13 -0.95
CA ALA A 147 -7.55 -3.57 -0.11
C ALA A 147 -8.92 -3.52 -0.82
N LYS A 148 -8.97 -3.09 -2.10
CA LYS A 148 -10.19 -3.13 -2.94
C LYS A 148 -10.77 -4.54 -3.00
N PHE A 149 -9.95 -5.52 -3.35
CA PHE A 149 -10.38 -6.91 -3.39
C PHE A 149 -10.79 -7.44 -2.02
N GLY A 150 -10.04 -7.09 -0.97
CA GLY A 150 -10.34 -7.48 0.40
C GLY A 150 -11.69 -6.94 0.90
N VAL A 151 -12.11 -5.74 0.49
CA VAL A 151 -13.44 -5.20 0.82
C VAL A 151 -14.53 -5.99 0.12
N LYS A 152 -14.34 -6.36 -1.16
CA LYS A 152 -15.26 -7.25 -1.89
C LYS A 152 -15.41 -8.60 -1.19
N LEU A 153 -14.29 -9.23 -0.84
CA LEU A 153 -14.31 -10.50 -0.10
C LEU A 153 -14.98 -10.34 1.25
N PHE A 154 -14.68 -9.27 1.99
CA PHE A 154 -15.30 -9.00 3.27
C PHE A 154 -16.82 -8.96 3.13
N ALA A 155 -17.34 -8.20 2.15
CA ALA A 155 -18.77 -8.03 1.88
C ALA A 155 -19.51 -9.36 1.63
N THR A 156 -18.86 -10.35 1.01
CA THR A 156 -19.45 -11.67 0.74
C THR A 156 -19.09 -12.74 1.77
N THR A 157 -18.13 -12.47 2.67
CA THR A 157 -17.69 -13.42 3.70
C THR A 157 -18.81 -13.68 4.71
N GLN A 158 -19.18 -14.96 4.82
CA GLN A 158 -20.06 -15.49 5.85
C GLN A 158 -19.24 -16.09 6.99
N ILE A 159 -19.69 -15.88 8.22
CA ILE A 159 -19.10 -16.51 9.41
C ILE A 159 -19.53 -17.98 9.41
N GLU A 160 -18.58 -18.88 9.67
CA GLU A 160 -18.86 -20.32 9.74
C GLU A 160 -19.89 -20.61 10.86
N PRO A 161 -20.98 -21.34 10.55
CA PRO A 161 -21.99 -21.70 11.54
C PRO A 161 -21.37 -22.43 12.74
N GLY A 162 -21.70 -21.99 13.95
CA GLY A 162 -21.18 -22.57 15.20
C GLY A 162 -19.83 -22.01 15.65
N THR A 163 -19.28 -21.00 14.97
CA THR A 163 -18.11 -20.25 15.43
C THR A 163 -18.49 -18.92 16.07
N SER A 164 -17.65 -18.41 16.96
CA SER A 164 -17.73 -17.05 17.51
C SER A 164 -16.82 -16.08 16.75
N ASP A 165 -16.41 -16.45 15.54
CA ASP A 165 -15.50 -15.67 14.73
C ASP A 165 -16.19 -14.42 14.18
N THR A 166 -15.42 -13.35 14.06
CA THR A 166 -15.76 -12.14 13.33
C THR A 166 -15.42 -12.31 11.84
N ARG A 167 -16.00 -11.49 10.95
CA ARG A 167 -15.79 -11.67 9.50
C ARG A 167 -14.33 -11.45 9.10
N ILE A 168 -13.60 -10.55 9.77
CA ILE A 168 -12.16 -10.36 9.54
C ILE A 168 -11.37 -11.56 10.05
N GLN A 169 -11.80 -12.26 11.11
CA GLN A 169 -11.13 -13.50 11.52
C GLN A 169 -11.28 -14.60 10.46
N THR A 170 -12.48 -14.79 9.92
CA THR A 170 -12.71 -15.72 8.80
C THR A 170 -11.86 -15.32 7.58
N LEU A 171 -11.87 -14.03 7.22
CA LEU A 171 -11.10 -13.52 6.10
C LEU A 171 -9.58 -13.65 6.31
N SER A 172 -9.09 -13.44 7.54
CA SER A 172 -7.67 -13.62 7.91
C SER A 172 -7.23 -15.07 7.76
N LYS A 173 -8.06 -16.04 8.16
CA LYS A 173 -7.77 -17.46 7.94
C LYS A 173 -7.74 -17.81 6.45
N ARG A 174 -8.67 -17.26 5.67
CA ARG A 174 -8.77 -17.47 4.21
C ARG A 174 -7.59 -16.85 3.45
N LEU A 175 -7.18 -15.65 3.84
CA LEU A 175 -6.12 -14.88 3.19
C LEU A 175 -4.74 -15.11 3.76
N GLY A 176 -4.56 -15.78 4.91
CA GLY A 176 -3.23 -16.01 5.51
C GLY A 176 -2.53 -14.75 6.03
N ASP A 177 -3.18 -13.58 5.97
CA ASP A 177 -2.64 -12.30 6.44
C ASP A 177 -3.12 -11.98 7.86
N SER A 178 -2.38 -11.14 8.58
CA SER A 178 -2.76 -10.78 9.96
C SER A 178 -4.10 -10.03 10.01
N ARG A 179 -4.94 -10.38 11.00
CA ARG A 179 -6.23 -9.70 11.28
C ARG A 179 -6.10 -8.18 11.30
N GLN A 180 -5.05 -7.68 11.97
CA GLN A 180 -4.82 -6.24 12.11
C GLN A 180 -4.46 -5.57 10.78
N LEU A 181 -3.63 -6.21 9.95
CA LEU A 181 -3.27 -5.71 8.63
C LEU A 181 -4.47 -5.67 7.69
N ILE A 182 -5.28 -6.73 7.66
CA ILE A 182 -6.50 -6.77 6.83
C ILE A 182 -7.43 -5.66 7.29
N LEU A 183 -7.77 -5.60 8.58
CA LEU A 183 -8.69 -4.62 9.13
C LEU A 183 -8.28 -3.18 8.79
N ARG A 184 -7.03 -2.79 9.04
CA ARG A 184 -6.57 -1.43 8.74
C ARG A 184 -6.60 -1.13 7.24
N SER A 185 -6.29 -2.12 6.40
CA SER A 185 -6.30 -1.94 4.94
C SER A 185 -7.72 -1.74 4.42
N LEU A 186 -8.70 -2.49 4.93
CA LEU A 186 -10.10 -2.37 4.51
C LEU A 186 -10.74 -1.06 4.99
N VAL A 187 -10.50 -0.65 6.24
CA VAL A 187 -10.97 0.64 6.75
C VAL A 187 -10.34 1.80 5.97
N ALA A 188 -9.03 1.74 5.72
CA ALA A 188 -8.36 2.75 4.91
C ALA A 188 -8.92 2.83 3.50
N TYR A 189 -9.25 1.69 2.87
CA TYR A 189 -9.87 1.68 1.55
C TYR A 189 -11.23 2.40 1.56
N LYS A 190 -12.06 2.17 2.58
CA LYS A 190 -13.35 2.87 2.71
C LYS A 190 -13.22 4.37 2.92
N ILE A 191 -12.24 4.81 3.72
CA ILE A 191 -11.92 6.24 3.86
C ILE A 191 -11.43 6.83 2.53
N PHE A 192 -10.59 6.07 1.81
CA PHE A 192 -10.01 6.48 0.53
C PHE A 192 -11.08 6.58 -0.57
N GLU A 193 -12.02 5.65 -0.60
CA GLU A 193 -13.20 5.65 -1.48
C GLU A 193 -14.09 6.88 -1.23
N GLN A 194 -14.36 7.21 0.03
CA GLN A 194 -15.12 8.40 0.40
C GLN A 194 -14.40 9.69 -0.01
N ALA A 195 -13.09 9.80 0.24
CA ALA A 195 -12.30 10.97 -0.15
C ALA A 195 -12.34 11.21 -1.67
N LYS A 196 -12.24 10.12 -2.44
CA LYS A 196 -12.35 10.17 -3.90
C LYS A 196 -13.74 10.60 -4.36
N ALA A 197 -14.80 10.04 -3.77
CA ALA A 197 -16.18 10.44 -4.09
C ALA A 197 -16.45 11.92 -3.79
N ALA A 198 -15.74 12.49 -2.81
CA ALA A 198 -15.79 13.91 -2.47
C ALA A 198 -14.85 14.80 -3.32
N GLY A 199 -14.16 14.25 -4.33
CA GLY A 199 -13.26 15.01 -5.20
C GLY A 199 -11.97 15.51 -4.53
N MET A 200 -11.54 14.87 -3.44
CA MET A 200 -10.36 15.27 -2.66
C MET A 200 -9.04 14.69 -3.19
N LEU A 201 -9.12 13.88 -4.25
CA LEU A 201 -8.00 13.21 -4.88
C LEU A 201 -7.97 13.60 -6.35
N ASP A 202 -6.79 14.02 -6.81
CA ASP A 202 -6.55 14.26 -8.21
C ASP A 202 -6.56 12.91 -8.97
N GLU A 203 -7.30 12.82 -10.07
CA GLU A 203 -7.55 11.58 -10.81
C GLU A 203 -6.25 10.98 -11.35
N ASP A 204 -5.30 11.85 -11.72
CA ASP A 204 -3.97 11.48 -12.19
C ASP A 204 -3.11 10.83 -11.10
N MET A 205 -3.37 11.16 -9.83
CA MET A 205 -2.68 10.56 -8.69
C MET A 205 -3.22 9.17 -8.35
N VAL A 206 -4.55 8.99 -8.39
CA VAL A 206 -5.24 7.67 -8.26
C VAL A 206 -4.75 6.67 -9.31
N SER A 207 -4.35 7.23 -10.44
CA SER A 207 -3.89 6.59 -11.65
C SER A 207 -2.46 6.08 -11.56
N ASP A 208 -1.54 6.86 -11.00
CA ASP A 208 -0.13 6.47 -10.98
C ASP A 208 0.16 5.54 -9.80
N ASN A 209 1.00 4.52 -10.02
CA ASN A 209 1.40 3.54 -8.99
C ASN A 209 2.24 4.18 -7.84
N SER A 210 2.21 5.51 -7.75
CA SER A 210 2.94 6.41 -6.86
C SER A 210 2.17 6.75 -5.59
N LEU A 211 0.85 6.49 -5.54
CA LEU A 211 0.12 6.59 -4.28
C LEU A 211 0.53 5.47 -3.34
N ASP A 212 1.36 5.85 -2.39
CA ASP A 212 1.75 4.99 -1.30
C ASP A 212 0.59 4.89 -0.29
N PHE A 213 -0.45 4.13 -0.68
CA PHE A 213 -1.67 3.84 0.10
C PHE A 213 -1.36 3.37 1.53
N SER A 214 -0.16 2.86 1.77
CA SER A 214 0.29 2.50 3.11
C SER A 214 0.38 3.67 4.07
N HIS A 215 0.48 4.91 3.59
CA HIS A 215 0.41 6.11 4.43
C HIS A 215 -0.92 6.17 5.16
N LEU A 216 -2.02 5.97 4.44
CA LEU A 216 -3.37 6.05 5.01
C LEU A 216 -3.63 4.92 6.00
N TYR A 217 -3.45 3.66 5.61
CA TYR A 217 -3.72 2.56 6.56
C TYR A 217 -2.78 2.55 7.77
N THR A 218 -1.61 3.19 7.66
CA THR A 218 -0.69 3.31 8.79
C THR A 218 -1.11 4.42 9.73
N ILE A 219 -1.45 5.62 9.23
CA ILE A 219 -1.75 6.78 10.07
C ILE A 219 -3.05 6.62 10.85
N ILE A 220 -4.07 5.96 10.28
CA ILE A 220 -5.36 5.72 10.97
C ILE A 220 -5.25 4.79 12.19
N GLN A 221 -4.08 4.18 12.42
CA GLN A 221 -3.81 3.45 13.66
C GLN A 221 -3.57 4.40 14.84
N SER A 222 -3.21 5.67 14.59
CA SER A 222 -3.11 6.69 15.63
C SER A 222 -4.50 7.08 16.15
N PRO A 223 -4.75 7.04 17.47
CA PRO A 223 -5.98 7.58 18.06
C PRO A 223 -6.22 9.04 17.67
N ALA A 224 -5.17 9.87 17.67
CA ALA A 224 -5.26 11.28 17.30
C ALA A 224 -5.70 11.48 15.84
N ALA A 225 -5.20 10.64 14.93
CA ALA A 225 -5.64 10.70 13.53
C ALA A 225 -7.10 10.27 13.35
N ARG A 226 -7.57 9.29 14.12
CA ARG A 226 -8.99 8.91 14.13
C ARG A 226 -9.86 10.03 14.68
N ALA A 227 -9.47 10.62 15.81
CA ALA A 227 -10.20 11.74 16.40
C ALA A 227 -10.27 12.95 15.44
N TYR A 228 -9.17 13.25 14.74
CA TYR A 228 -9.14 14.31 13.72
C TYR A 228 -10.15 14.09 12.59
N LEU A 229 -10.32 12.83 12.16
CA LEU A 229 -11.31 12.40 11.17
C LEU A 229 -12.72 12.19 11.76
N GLY A 230 -12.99 12.57 13.01
CA GLY A 230 -14.31 12.38 13.62
C GLY A 230 -14.64 10.92 13.97
N LEU A 231 -13.64 10.03 13.97
CA LEU A 231 -13.78 8.64 14.36
C LEU A 231 -13.45 8.44 15.84
N THR A 232 -13.87 7.30 16.39
CA THR A 232 -13.53 6.91 17.77
C THR A 232 -12.02 6.71 17.96
N GLU A 233 -11.51 7.17 19.09
CA GLU A 233 -10.13 6.91 19.53
C GLU A 233 -9.89 5.45 19.90
N ALA A 234 -10.95 4.65 20.08
CA ALA A 234 -10.83 3.22 20.31
C ALA A 234 -10.09 2.52 19.14
N PRO A 235 -9.48 1.34 19.37
CA PRO A 235 -8.90 0.56 18.29
C PRO A 235 -9.88 0.32 17.14
N LEU A 236 -9.35 0.26 15.91
CA LEU A 236 -10.14 -0.07 14.73
C LEU A 236 -10.91 -1.37 14.92
N ASN A 237 -12.10 -1.44 14.32
CA ASN A 237 -12.96 -2.62 14.32
C ASN A 237 -13.78 -2.68 13.02
N GLU A 238 -14.46 -3.81 12.81
CA GLU A 238 -15.16 -4.11 11.55
C GLU A 238 -16.31 -3.15 11.23
N ALA A 239 -16.87 -2.45 12.21
CA ALA A 239 -17.97 -1.50 11.99
C ALA A 239 -17.53 -0.26 11.18
N LEU A 240 -16.23 -0.02 11.07
CA LEU A 240 -15.66 1.03 10.21
C LEU A 240 -15.47 0.58 8.76
N ILE A 241 -15.71 -0.70 8.44
CA ILE A 241 -15.69 -1.20 7.06
C ILE A 241 -17.11 -1.04 6.48
N LYS A 242 -17.47 0.22 6.25
CA LYS A 242 -18.77 0.64 5.70
C LYS A 242 -18.56 1.79 4.71
N ASP A 243 -19.58 2.09 3.93
CA ASP A 243 -19.57 3.26 3.05
C ASP A 243 -19.60 4.53 3.91
N ASP A 244 -18.90 5.56 3.44
CA ASP A 244 -18.76 6.87 4.07
C ASP A 244 -18.45 6.80 5.58
N PRO A 245 -17.32 6.19 5.98
CA PRO A 245 -16.98 6.02 7.39
C PRO A 245 -16.73 7.35 8.12
N ILE A 246 -16.30 8.39 7.41
CA ILE A 246 -16.02 9.73 7.96
C ILE A 246 -17.32 10.55 8.05
N PRO A 247 -17.63 11.14 9.21
CA PRO A 247 -18.78 12.04 9.35
C PRO A 247 -18.73 13.25 8.40
N ALA A 248 -19.89 13.75 7.98
CA ALA A 248 -19.99 14.83 7.00
C ALA A 248 -19.36 16.16 7.49
N ASP A 249 -19.42 16.42 8.79
CA ASP A 249 -18.80 17.58 9.46
C ASP A 249 -17.27 17.44 9.64
N HIS A 250 -16.69 16.30 9.24
CA HIS A 250 -15.26 16.02 9.24
C HIS A 250 -14.64 15.87 7.85
N LEU A 251 -15.38 16.23 6.78
CA LEU A 251 -14.89 16.12 5.41
C LEU A 251 -13.74 17.09 5.11
N ASP A 252 -13.72 18.28 5.73
CA ASP A 252 -12.60 19.22 5.55
C ASP A 252 -11.29 18.61 6.11
N GLN A 253 -11.35 17.97 7.27
CA GLN A 253 -10.24 17.27 7.91
C GLN A 253 -9.79 16.06 7.08
N LEU A 254 -10.73 15.34 6.46
CA LEU A 254 -10.38 14.32 5.47
C LEU A 254 -9.60 14.94 4.31
N GLY A 255 -10.09 16.04 3.73
CA GLY A 255 -9.40 16.76 2.66
C GLY A 255 -7.98 17.20 3.05
N HIS A 256 -7.80 17.76 4.25
CA HIS A 256 -6.48 18.11 4.78
C HIS A 256 -5.56 16.90 4.88
N LEU A 257 -6.03 15.81 5.50
CA LEU A 257 -5.23 14.59 5.65
C LEU A 257 -4.83 14.02 4.29
N MET A 258 -5.77 13.92 3.36
CA MET A 258 -5.51 13.43 1.99
C MET A 258 -4.49 14.33 1.28
N GLY A 259 -4.63 15.65 1.40
CA GLY A 259 -3.69 16.62 0.86
C GLY A 259 -2.29 16.59 1.50
N TRP A 260 -2.17 16.13 2.74
CA TRP A 260 -0.88 15.93 3.42
C TRP A 260 -0.20 14.63 3.02
N LEU A 261 -0.97 13.54 2.88
CA LEU A 261 -0.45 12.22 2.55
C LEU A 261 -0.12 12.06 1.07
N PHE A 262 -0.96 12.60 0.21
CA PHE A 262 -0.90 12.38 -1.22
C PHE A 262 -0.63 13.66 -1.99
N GLY A 263 -1.06 14.82 -1.48
CA GLY A 263 -0.97 16.09 -2.20
C GLY A 263 -2.36 16.56 -2.62
N SER A 264 -2.45 17.83 -2.99
CA SER A 264 -3.69 18.45 -3.50
C SER A 264 -3.33 19.68 -4.33
N ASP A 265 -4.34 20.39 -4.84
CA ASP A 265 -4.16 21.70 -5.50
C ASP A 265 -3.37 22.70 -4.64
N GLY A 266 -3.40 22.53 -3.31
CA GLY A 266 -2.64 23.33 -2.35
C GLY A 266 -1.14 22.98 -2.27
N GLY A 267 -0.67 21.99 -3.02
CA GLY A 267 0.74 21.64 -3.16
C GLY A 267 1.04 20.15 -2.97
N ALA A 268 2.32 19.81 -3.20
CA ALA A 268 2.84 18.45 -3.03
C ALA A 268 2.57 17.88 -1.61
N PRO A 269 2.54 16.54 -1.45
CA PRO A 269 2.40 15.92 -0.14
C PRO A 269 3.47 16.40 0.84
N VAL A 270 3.05 16.65 2.08
CA VAL A 270 3.96 17.10 3.15
C VAL A 270 4.74 15.92 3.73
N ILE A 271 4.18 14.71 3.63
CA ILE A 271 4.81 13.47 4.06
C ILE A 271 5.69 12.93 2.94
N LYS A 272 7.00 12.83 3.18
CA LYS A 272 7.97 12.35 2.19
C LYS A 272 8.50 10.95 2.53
N SER A 273 8.47 10.57 3.80
CA SER A 273 9.01 9.30 4.28
C SER A 273 8.07 8.58 5.24
N GLN A 274 7.86 7.27 4.99
CA GLN A 274 7.04 6.44 5.86
C GLN A 274 7.55 6.37 7.30
N GLY A 275 8.87 6.19 7.48
CA GLY A 275 9.47 5.83 8.76
C GLY A 275 9.71 7.01 9.71
N THR A 276 9.75 8.24 9.17
CA THR A 276 10.16 9.43 9.94
C THR A 276 9.04 10.47 10.04
N ASP A 277 8.27 10.69 8.97
CA ASP A 277 7.26 11.73 8.95
C ASP A 277 5.92 11.26 9.52
N ARG A 278 5.53 9.98 9.34
CA ARG A 278 4.26 9.48 9.89
C ARG A 278 4.16 9.60 11.42
N PRO A 279 5.19 9.25 12.22
CA PRO A 279 5.16 9.46 13.67
C PRO A 279 5.05 10.94 14.06
N LYS A 280 5.70 11.84 13.31
CA LYS A 280 5.57 13.29 13.50
C LYS A 280 4.15 13.76 13.24
N LEU A 281 3.54 13.34 12.13
CA LEU A 281 2.16 13.68 11.79
C LEU A 281 1.18 13.21 12.88
N ALA A 282 1.34 11.99 13.39
CA ALA A 282 0.51 11.49 14.48
C ALA A 282 0.62 12.35 15.75
N LYS A 283 1.81 12.89 16.05
CA LYS A 283 2.02 13.82 17.18
C LYS A 283 1.46 15.22 16.90
N ILE A 284 1.61 15.72 15.68
CA ILE A 284 1.00 16.98 15.24
C ILE A 284 -0.50 16.91 15.46
N LEU A 285 -1.15 15.85 14.98
CA LEU A 285 -2.60 15.62 15.16
C LEU A 285 -3.05 15.48 16.62
N ALA A 286 -2.12 15.18 17.54
CA ALA A 286 -2.41 15.14 18.97
C ALA A 286 -2.31 16.52 19.65
N SER A 287 -1.79 17.53 18.95
CA SER A 287 -1.66 18.91 19.43
C SER A 287 -2.54 19.83 18.59
N ARG A 288 -3.51 20.47 19.24
CA ARG A 288 -4.42 21.42 18.59
C ARG A 288 -3.67 22.54 17.88
N GLN A 289 -2.72 23.17 18.57
CA GLN A 289 -1.92 24.26 18.01
C GLN A 289 -1.11 23.82 16.78
N ALA A 290 -0.44 22.67 16.88
CA ALA A 290 0.38 22.16 15.77
C ALA A 290 -0.49 21.76 14.55
N THR A 291 -1.68 21.21 14.81
CA THR A 291 -2.65 20.86 13.77
C THR A 291 -3.13 22.11 13.05
N GLU A 292 -3.56 23.14 13.78
CA GLU A 292 -3.99 24.43 13.22
C GLU A 292 -2.85 25.07 12.38
N THR A 293 -1.60 25.00 12.85
CA THR A 293 -0.43 25.45 12.08
C THR A 293 -0.27 24.67 10.78
N LEU A 294 -0.38 23.34 10.82
CA LEU A 294 -0.23 22.51 9.61
C LEU A 294 -1.36 22.75 8.59
N GLU A 295 -2.60 22.93 9.05
CA GLU A 295 -3.75 23.26 8.21
C GLU A 295 -3.56 24.59 7.48
N GLN A 296 -3.11 25.62 8.20
CA GLN A 296 -2.99 26.98 7.65
C GLN A 296 -1.76 27.18 6.77
N THR A 297 -0.64 26.53 7.11
CA THR A 297 0.67 26.86 6.51
C THR A 297 1.23 25.75 5.64
N ARG A 298 0.77 24.51 5.81
CA ARG A 298 1.41 23.29 5.27
C ARG A 298 2.89 23.13 5.67
N ASP A 299 3.39 23.91 6.62
CA ASP A 299 4.76 23.82 7.13
C ASP A 299 4.88 22.69 8.15
N PHE A 300 5.25 21.51 7.64
CA PHE A 300 5.35 20.29 8.42
C PHE A 300 6.41 20.33 9.51
N ASP A 301 7.56 20.95 9.24
CA ASP A 301 8.65 21.02 10.21
C ASP A 301 8.30 21.97 11.35
N ARG A 302 7.68 23.11 11.04
CA ARG A 302 7.17 24.03 12.07
C ARG A 302 6.10 23.38 12.93
N ALA A 303 5.11 22.71 12.32
CA ALA A 303 4.08 22.00 13.08
C ALA A 303 4.68 20.90 13.96
N ALA A 304 5.67 20.15 13.47
CA ALA A 304 6.36 19.12 14.26
C ALA A 304 7.11 19.71 15.46
N ASP A 305 7.71 20.89 15.30
CA ASP A 305 8.37 21.61 16.39
C ASP A 305 7.38 22.05 17.47
N GLU A 306 6.25 22.65 17.06
CA GLU A 306 5.16 23.06 17.94
C GLU A 306 4.50 21.86 18.66
N ALA A 307 4.53 20.67 18.04
CA ALA A 307 4.13 19.40 18.65
C ALA A 307 5.19 18.81 19.61
N GLY A 308 6.32 19.50 19.83
CA GLY A 308 7.37 19.09 20.77
C GLY A 308 8.35 18.05 20.22
N PHE A 309 8.36 17.77 18.91
CA PHE A 309 9.17 16.69 18.35
C PHE A 309 10.68 16.91 18.52
N LYS A 310 11.18 18.15 18.36
CA LYS A 310 12.59 18.48 18.60
C LYS A 310 12.99 18.24 20.05
N THR A 311 12.16 18.65 20.99
CA THR A 311 12.38 18.45 22.42
C THR A 311 12.46 16.97 22.76
N ASP A 312 11.50 16.17 22.28
CA ASP A 312 11.48 14.72 22.49
C ASP A 312 12.69 14.02 21.86
N SER A 313 13.06 14.41 20.63
CA SER A 313 14.23 13.84 19.95
C SER A 313 15.51 14.13 20.74
N TRP A 314 15.67 15.36 21.23
CA TRP A 314 16.82 15.75 22.03
C TRP A 314 16.85 15.01 23.38
N LEU A 315 15.71 14.91 24.09
CA LEU A 315 15.61 14.14 25.34
C LEU A 315 15.97 12.67 25.14
N ASN A 316 15.51 12.05 24.04
CA ASN A 316 15.86 10.67 23.71
C ASN A 316 17.37 10.51 23.46
N SER A 317 18.04 11.46 22.81
CA SER A 317 19.49 11.45 22.66
C SER A 317 20.21 11.51 24.02
N VAL A 318 19.70 12.29 24.97
CA VAL A 318 20.24 12.35 26.34
C VAL A 318 20.08 11.00 27.06
N ILE A 319 18.92 10.35 26.92
CA ILE A 319 18.67 9.01 27.50
C ILE A 319 19.62 7.97 26.88
N GLN A 320 19.75 7.94 25.55
CA GLN A 320 20.64 7.02 24.85
C GLN A 320 22.10 7.23 25.26
N LEU A 321 22.53 8.48 25.37
CA LEU A 321 23.86 8.83 25.88
C LEU A 321 24.07 8.25 27.29
N ALA A 322 23.10 8.40 28.20
CA ALA A 322 23.22 7.86 29.55
C ALA A 322 23.34 6.33 29.55
N THR A 323 22.55 5.63 28.74
CA THR A 323 22.64 4.16 28.59
C THR A 323 24.00 3.74 28.01
N LEU A 324 24.45 4.39 26.94
CA LEU A 324 25.75 4.10 26.33
C LEU A 324 26.91 4.34 27.30
N ALA A 325 26.89 5.46 28.04
CA ALA A 325 27.90 5.77 29.04
C ALA A 325 27.96 4.70 30.14
N LYS A 326 26.81 4.20 30.60
CA LYS A 326 26.72 3.09 31.56
C LYS A 326 27.32 1.80 31.00
N ASN A 327 27.01 1.46 29.75
CA ASN A 327 27.55 0.27 29.10
C ASN A 327 29.07 0.34 28.94
N VAL A 328 29.60 1.50 28.53
CA VAL A 328 31.05 1.73 28.46
C VAL A 328 31.68 1.55 29.83
N SER A 329 31.10 2.15 30.88
CA SER A 329 31.62 2.02 32.25
C SER A 329 31.64 0.57 32.74
N ASN A 330 30.59 -0.20 32.47
CA ASN A 330 30.51 -1.60 32.88
C ASN A 330 31.49 -2.49 32.09
N GLY A 331 31.67 -2.22 30.80
CA GLY A 331 32.54 -2.99 29.92
C GLY A 331 34.03 -2.85 30.24
N VAL A 332 34.45 -1.83 31.00
CA VAL A 332 35.86 -1.66 31.40
C VAL A 332 36.38 -2.88 32.17
N ALA A 333 35.54 -3.49 33.01
CA ALA A 333 35.92 -4.66 33.81
C ALA A 333 36.15 -5.94 32.97
N GLU A 334 35.65 -5.97 31.73
CA GLU A 334 35.73 -7.12 30.83
C GLU A 334 36.85 -6.96 29.77
N LEU A 335 37.60 -5.86 29.81
CA LEU A 335 38.67 -5.60 28.85
C LEU A 335 39.86 -6.56 29.08
N PRO A 336 40.49 -7.07 28.00
CA PRO A 336 41.70 -7.89 28.11
C PRO A 336 42.86 -7.13 28.77
N ALA A 337 43.60 -7.81 29.65
CA ALA A 337 44.75 -7.22 30.34
C ALA A 337 45.94 -6.89 29.40
N ASP A 338 45.96 -7.48 28.20
CA ASP A 338 46.99 -7.33 27.17
C ASP A 338 46.60 -6.35 26.04
N MET A 339 45.62 -5.49 26.29
CA MET A 339 45.19 -4.48 25.32
C MET A 339 46.35 -3.54 24.91
N HIS A 340 46.54 -3.35 23.60
CA HIS A 340 47.61 -2.49 23.07
C HIS A 340 47.51 -1.04 23.63
N PRO A 341 48.61 -0.43 24.12
CA PRO A 341 48.61 0.89 24.75
C PRO A 341 47.90 1.98 23.92
N ASP A 342 48.15 2.04 22.62
CA ASP A 342 47.50 3.01 21.72
C ASP A 342 45.96 2.93 21.73
N ASN A 343 45.39 1.73 21.92
CA ASN A 343 43.93 1.57 22.00
C ASN A 343 43.39 2.10 23.32
N VAL A 344 44.15 1.96 24.41
CA VAL A 344 43.82 2.52 25.73
C VAL A 344 43.86 4.05 25.66
N GLU A 345 44.91 4.62 25.08
CA GLU A 345 45.05 6.07 24.90
C GLU A 345 43.91 6.65 24.06
N ARG A 346 43.62 6.07 22.88
CA ARG A 346 42.50 6.50 22.03
C ARG A 346 41.16 6.40 22.74
N ALA A 347 40.93 5.37 23.56
CA ALA A 347 39.70 5.24 24.34
C ALA A 347 39.59 6.37 25.39
N GLN A 348 40.67 6.66 26.12
CA GLN A 348 40.73 7.75 27.10
C GLN A 348 40.47 9.12 26.46
N GLU A 349 41.07 9.39 25.29
CA GLU A 349 40.84 10.62 24.55
C GLU A 349 39.38 10.79 24.13
N ARG A 350 38.76 9.72 23.61
CA ARG A 350 37.35 9.73 23.21
C ARG A 350 36.41 9.93 24.40
N LEU A 351 36.69 9.28 25.53
CA LEU A 351 35.93 9.46 26.76
C LEU A 351 36.04 10.91 27.28
N THR A 352 37.24 11.47 27.29
CA THR A 352 37.49 12.86 27.70
C THR A 352 36.79 13.84 26.76
N SER A 353 36.80 13.59 25.45
CA SER A 353 36.06 14.40 24.49
C SER A 353 34.55 14.33 24.72
N ALA A 354 34.00 13.14 24.96
CA ALA A 354 32.58 12.96 25.24
C ALA A 354 32.18 13.69 26.53
N GLN A 355 32.95 13.55 27.61
CA GLN A 355 32.71 14.23 28.87
C GLN A 355 32.66 15.76 28.71
N ARG A 356 33.60 16.34 27.93
CA ARG A 356 33.60 17.79 27.64
C ARG A 356 32.31 18.24 26.95
N SER A 357 31.85 17.50 25.94
CA SER A 357 30.59 17.82 25.25
C SER A 357 29.37 17.74 26.18
N VAL A 358 29.32 16.75 27.07
CA VAL A 358 28.23 16.60 28.05
C VAL A 358 28.21 17.76 29.06
N VAL A 359 29.37 18.14 29.59
CA VAL A 359 29.49 19.26 30.52
C VAL A 359 29.07 20.58 29.86
N ALA A 360 29.50 20.81 28.61
CA ALA A 360 29.09 21.99 27.85
C ALA A 360 27.56 22.04 27.66
N ALA A 361 26.93 20.93 27.29
CA ALA A 361 25.49 20.84 27.14
C ALA A 361 24.74 21.10 28.46
N GLN A 362 25.21 20.55 29.59
CA GLN A 362 24.64 20.81 30.91
C GLN A 362 24.74 22.28 31.32
N SER A 363 25.87 22.93 31.03
CA SER A 363 26.06 24.35 31.31
C SER A 363 25.09 25.21 30.48
N GLN A 364 24.91 24.88 29.20
CA GLN A 364 23.96 25.58 28.34
C GLN A 364 22.52 25.43 28.86
N LEU A 365 22.11 24.22 29.26
CA LEU A 365 20.78 23.99 29.82
C LEU A 365 20.51 24.84 31.07
N LYS A 366 21.44 24.87 32.02
CA LYS A 366 21.31 25.70 33.23
C LYS A 366 21.23 27.19 32.91
N SER A 367 21.91 27.64 31.86
CA SER A 367 21.85 29.05 31.45
C SER A 367 20.53 29.43 30.77
N LEU A 368 19.94 28.49 30.02
CA LEU A 368 18.69 28.70 29.29
C LEU A 368 17.45 28.51 30.19
N PHE A 369 17.56 27.66 31.21
CA PHE A 369 16.50 27.32 32.16
C PHE A 369 17.03 27.43 33.61
N PRO A 370 17.07 28.66 34.17
CA PRO A 370 17.69 28.96 35.47
C PRO A 370 16.95 28.39 36.69
#